data_AF-A0A9W9A7P9-F1
#
_entry.id   AF-A0A9W9A7P9-F1
#
_cell.length_a   1.000
_cell.length_b   1.000
_cell.length_c   1.000
_cell.angle_alpha   90.00
_cell.angle_beta   90.00
_cell.angle_gamma   90.00
#
_symmetry.space_group_name_H-M   'P 1'
#
loop_
_entity.id
_entity.type
_entity.pdbx_description
1 polymer ?
#
loop_
_entity_poly.entity_id
_entity_poly.type
_entity_poly.pdbx_seq_one_letter_code
_entity_poly.pdbx_strand_id
1 'polypeptide(L)'
;MLGAGDFPHILNDVNHNSRWKPVLPPISDPEHASAFQANVHLVYRACSEALLARLLVFKMYLKACSKVGFSHDQRRRWLESQIFPLDLTSDFDPFGTIKNSISILRLSDSILDEAISCTLKDIQSIWDLPPGEYIYITLDEANAASKKHRRAFSDEYGRYPILKEMLRALRRRMGHLPVKFVVAGTMIPPEHFQSATGEWDDFRWCSDTGSFDDPEEHRRYVSQFLPSEFVSSMTGQALLDRSWRWLRGRHRYTASYITVLLDSSFESPHTLLGNYIEKISNYIPHDNSEYTHGEVVRFNRWYTSIGDSGLKEGWVSTIEMHRAIISFLVTSKGCIDCSTKERALVSEDYGYFIDSDCSRIVLDEPLTIMYGAGWFKQTKMVYTITTFDTFRFQHGIDIRASHFAFFLALSF
;
A
#
# COMPACT_ATOMS: atom_id res chain seq x y z
N MET A 1 -4.52 -1.54 -14.30
CA MET A 1 -4.17 -2.28 -13.06
C MET A 1 -2.72 -2.68 -13.24
N LEU A 2 -1.83 -2.26 -12.35
CA LEU A 2 -0.44 -2.70 -12.38
C LEU A 2 -0.37 -4.13 -11.85
N GLY A 3 0.59 -4.91 -12.36
CA GLY A 3 0.83 -6.29 -11.95
C GLY A 3 0.14 -7.35 -12.79
N ALA A 4 0.69 -8.57 -12.75
CA ALA A 4 0.10 -9.76 -13.33
C ALA A 4 -1.27 -10.11 -12.71
N GLY A 5 -2.20 -10.61 -13.53
CA GLY A 5 -3.58 -10.87 -13.11
C GLY A 5 -3.78 -12.17 -12.31
N ASP A 6 -2.78 -13.03 -12.26
CA ASP A 6 -2.85 -14.40 -11.74
C ASP A 6 -3.38 -14.51 -10.29
N PHE A 7 -2.81 -13.75 -9.36
CA PHE A 7 -3.24 -13.71 -7.96
C PHE A 7 -4.54 -12.91 -7.74
N PRO A 8 -4.72 -11.70 -8.31
CA PRO A 8 -6.00 -11.00 -8.25
C PRO A 8 -7.17 -11.84 -8.75
N HIS A 9 -6.98 -12.65 -9.79
CA HIS A 9 -8.00 -13.53 -10.33
C HIS A 9 -8.44 -14.62 -9.34
N ILE A 10 -7.62 -15.02 -8.35
CA ILE A 10 -8.03 -16.01 -7.32
C ILE A 10 -9.30 -15.54 -6.61
N LEU A 11 -9.39 -14.24 -6.30
CA LEU A 11 -10.56 -13.66 -5.65
C LEU A 11 -11.83 -13.78 -6.50
N ASN A 12 -11.68 -13.78 -7.83
CA ASN A 12 -12.79 -13.95 -8.76
C ASN A 12 -13.09 -15.44 -9.00
N ASP A 13 -12.08 -16.28 -9.18
CA ASP A 13 -12.22 -17.70 -9.52
C ASP A 13 -13.01 -18.46 -8.45
N VAL A 14 -12.73 -18.18 -7.17
CA VAL A 14 -13.48 -18.82 -6.07
C VAL A 14 -14.97 -18.44 -6.12
N ASN A 15 -15.32 -17.21 -6.49
CA ASN A 15 -16.72 -16.77 -6.56
C ASN A 15 -17.51 -17.41 -7.70
N HIS A 16 -16.84 -17.81 -8.78
CA HIS A 16 -17.49 -18.49 -9.91
C HIS A 16 -17.63 -20.00 -9.68
N ASN A 17 -17.04 -20.54 -8.61
CA ASN A 17 -17.14 -21.96 -8.31
C ASN A 17 -18.47 -22.29 -7.60
N SER A 18 -19.23 -23.24 -8.13
CA SER A 18 -20.53 -23.62 -7.56
C SER A 18 -20.45 -24.24 -6.15
N ARG A 19 -19.27 -24.73 -5.74
CA ARG A 19 -19.03 -25.26 -4.39
C ARG A 19 -18.67 -24.19 -3.38
N TRP A 20 -18.36 -22.97 -3.82
CA TRP A 20 -17.98 -21.88 -2.94
C TRP A 20 -19.12 -21.44 -2.04
N LYS A 21 -18.83 -21.33 -0.75
CA LYS A 21 -19.77 -20.84 0.27
C LYS A 21 -19.27 -19.49 0.81
N PRO A 22 -19.75 -18.34 0.28
CA PRO A 22 -19.27 -17.02 0.70
C PRO A 22 -19.60 -16.70 2.16
N VAL A 23 -20.61 -17.38 2.72
CA VAL A 23 -20.96 -17.36 4.14
C VAL A 23 -20.99 -18.80 4.60
N LEU A 24 -20.11 -19.13 5.54
CA LEU A 24 -20.07 -20.45 6.13
C LEU A 24 -21.26 -20.62 7.10
N PRO A 25 -21.90 -21.80 7.14
CA PRO A 25 -22.92 -22.11 8.13
C PRO A 25 -22.44 -21.93 9.59
N PRO A 26 -23.35 -21.83 10.57
CA PRO A 26 -23.00 -21.90 12.00
C PRO A 26 -22.24 -23.20 12.32
N ILE A 27 -21.38 -23.17 13.35
CA ILE A 27 -20.58 -24.36 13.74
C ILE A 27 -21.46 -25.56 14.12
N SER A 28 -22.66 -25.31 14.63
CA SER A 28 -23.65 -26.34 14.97
C SER A 28 -24.27 -27.03 13.75
N ASP A 29 -24.10 -26.49 12.55
CA ASP A 29 -24.67 -27.03 11.32
C ASP A 29 -23.83 -28.23 10.81
N PRO A 30 -24.44 -29.39 10.52
CA PRO A 30 -23.73 -30.54 9.96
C PRO A 30 -22.96 -30.25 8.66
N GLU A 31 -23.38 -29.25 7.86
CA GLU A 31 -22.71 -28.85 6.63
C GLU A 31 -21.51 -27.93 6.85
N HIS A 32 -21.29 -27.43 8.07
CA HIS A 32 -20.22 -26.47 8.36
C HIS A 32 -18.85 -27.03 7.97
N ALA A 33 -18.53 -28.24 8.43
CA ALA A 33 -17.22 -28.85 8.21
C ALA A 33 -16.96 -29.11 6.72
N SER A 34 -17.95 -29.63 5.99
CA SER A 34 -17.81 -29.90 4.56
C SER A 34 -17.71 -28.62 3.74
N ALA A 35 -18.50 -27.58 4.06
CA ALA A 35 -18.41 -26.28 3.43
C ALA A 35 -17.06 -25.59 3.69
N PHE A 36 -16.54 -25.70 4.92
CA PHE A 36 -15.25 -25.13 5.28
C PHE A 36 -14.13 -25.80 4.50
N GLN A 37 -14.09 -27.13 4.49
CA GLN A 37 -13.09 -27.90 3.75
C GLN A 37 -13.18 -27.65 2.25
N ALA A 38 -14.39 -27.51 1.68
CA ALA A 38 -14.56 -27.14 0.29
C ALA A 38 -13.98 -25.75 -0.02
N ASN A 39 -14.24 -24.75 0.81
CA ASN A 39 -13.68 -23.40 0.64
C ASN A 39 -12.14 -23.41 0.74
N VAL A 40 -11.58 -24.10 1.75
CA VAL A 40 -10.12 -24.23 1.92
C VAL A 40 -9.49 -24.91 0.70
N HIS A 41 -10.10 -25.99 0.21
CA HIS A 41 -9.65 -26.70 -0.98
C HIS A 41 -9.65 -25.82 -2.23
N LEU A 42 -10.70 -25.02 -2.44
CA LEU A 42 -10.80 -24.10 -3.57
C LEU A 42 -9.70 -23.04 -3.55
N VAL A 43 -9.44 -22.43 -2.39
CA VAL A 43 -8.35 -21.45 -2.25
C VAL A 43 -7.00 -22.11 -2.47
N TYR A 44 -6.76 -23.27 -1.85
CA TYR A 44 -5.54 -24.03 -2.00
C TYR A 44 -5.22 -24.34 -3.47
N ARG A 45 -6.24 -24.79 -4.21
CA ARG A 45 -6.12 -25.09 -5.62
C ARG A 45 -5.82 -23.84 -6.44
N ALA A 46 -6.59 -22.77 -6.28
CA ALA A 46 -6.40 -21.53 -7.03
C ALA A 46 -5.01 -20.91 -6.76
N CYS A 47 -4.53 -20.95 -5.52
CA CYS A 47 -3.16 -20.55 -5.17
C CYS A 47 -2.10 -21.46 -5.81
N SER A 48 -2.34 -22.77 -5.87
CA SER A 48 -1.40 -23.72 -6.48
C SER A 48 -1.28 -23.50 -7.99
N GLU A 49 -2.40 -23.24 -8.68
CA GLU A 49 -2.42 -22.93 -10.12
C GLU A 49 -1.65 -21.63 -10.43
N ALA A 50 -1.88 -20.57 -9.64
CA ALA A 50 -1.17 -19.30 -9.78
C ALA A 50 0.33 -19.44 -9.45
N LEU A 51 0.67 -20.15 -8.37
CA LEU A 51 2.05 -20.39 -7.96
C LEU A 51 2.81 -21.17 -9.05
N LEU A 52 2.24 -22.26 -9.57
CA LEU A 52 2.87 -23.05 -10.63
C LEU A 52 3.12 -22.18 -11.88
N ALA A 53 2.16 -21.35 -12.28
CA ALA A 53 2.34 -20.44 -13.39
C ALA A 53 3.54 -19.50 -13.17
N ARG A 54 3.65 -18.86 -12.00
CA ARG A 54 4.80 -18.00 -11.66
C ARG A 54 6.12 -18.76 -11.66
N LEU A 55 6.15 -19.96 -11.08
CA LEU A 55 7.36 -20.77 -11.01
C LEU A 55 7.83 -21.22 -12.40
N LEU A 56 6.92 -21.55 -13.31
CA LEU A 56 7.27 -21.91 -14.68
C LEU A 56 7.89 -20.73 -15.44
N VAL A 57 7.27 -19.55 -15.35
CA VAL A 57 7.80 -18.31 -15.96
C VAL A 57 9.16 -17.96 -15.34
N PHE A 58 9.27 -18.04 -14.02
CA PHE A 58 10.52 -17.75 -13.31
C PHE A 58 11.63 -18.73 -13.70
N LYS A 59 11.34 -20.04 -13.76
CA LYS A 59 12.28 -21.06 -14.24
C LYS A 59 12.77 -20.74 -15.66
N MET A 60 11.87 -20.36 -16.57
CA MET A 60 12.25 -19.95 -17.92
C MET A 60 13.14 -18.71 -17.91
N TYR A 61 12.80 -17.72 -17.10
CA TYR A 61 13.59 -16.50 -16.92
C TYR A 61 15.01 -16.82 -16.43
N LEU A 62 15.14 -17.69 -15.43
CA LEU A 62 16.45 -18.12 -14.91
C LEU A 62 17.28 -18.88 -15.94
N LYS A 63 16.66 -19.76 -16.74
CA LYS A 63 17.35 -20.44 -17.84
C LYS A 63 17.85 -19.49 -18.92
N ALA A 64 17.15 -18.38 -19.13
CA ALA A 64 17.61 -17.34 -20.05
C ALA A 64 18.78 -16.54 -19.44
N CYS A 65 18.68 -16.19 -18.15
CA CYS A 65 19.70 -15.42 -17.44
C CYS A 65 20.98 -16.21 -17.20
N SER A 66 20.92 -17.53 -16.99
CA SER A 66 22.11 -18.35 -16.73
C SER A 66 23.13 -18.32 -17.88
N LYS A 67 22.72 -17.90 -19.09
CA LYS A 67 23.61 -17.69 -20.24
C LYS A 67 24.41 -16.39 -20.17
N VAL A 68 23.97 -15.42 -19.37
CA VAL A 68 24.51 -14.05 -19.31
C VAL A 68 25.03 -13.71 -17.91
N GLY A 69 24.56 -14.40 -16.87
CA GLY A 69 24.87 -14.17 -15.46
C GLY A 69 23.74 -13.48 -14.69
N PHE A 70 23.75 -13.64 -13.36
CA PHE A 70 22.76 -13.05 -12.46
C PHE A 70 23.28 -11.71 -11.91
N SER A 71 22.90 -10.60 -12.57
CA SER A 71 23.23 -9.24 -12.12
C SER A 71 22.03 -8.54 -11.48
N HIS A 72 22.28 -7.37 -10.88
CA HIS A 72 21.21 -6.49 -10.38
C HIS A 72 20.21 -6.10 -11.48
N ASP A 73 20.69 -5.91 -12.73
CA ASP A 73 19.82 -5.58 -13.86
C ASP A 73 18.85 -6.71 -14.20
N GLN A 74 19.26 -7.97 -14.04
CA GLN A 74 18.34 -9.10 -14.22
C GLN A 74 17.30 -9.14 -13.09
N ARG A 75 17.70 -8.90 -11.84
CA ARG A 75 16.73 -8.78 -10.74
C ARG A 75 15.69 -7.69 -11.00
N ARG A 76 16.14 -6.53 -11.51
CA ARG A 76 15.28 -5.42 -11.92
C ARG A 76 14.34 -5.81 -13.06
N ARG A 77 14.84 -6.41 -14.13
CA ARG A 77 14.01 -6.87 -15.27
C ARG A 77 12.98 -7.92 -14.86
N TRP A 78 13.33 -8.82 -13.95
CA TRP A 78 12.38 -9.77 -13.38
C TRP A 78 11.25 -9.07 -12.63
N LEU A 79 11.57 -8.07 -11.81
CA LEU A 79 10.56 -7.25 -11.12
C LEU A 79 9.67 -6.51 -12.12
N GLU A 80 10.27 -5.83 -13.09
CA GLU A 80 9.55 -5.13 -14.16
C GLU A 80 8.59 -6.06 -14.93
N SER A 81 9.01 -7.30 -15.22
CA SER A 81 8.16 -8.30 -15.89
C SER A 81 6.92 -8.70 -15.11
N GLN A 82 6.96 -8.60 -13.78
CA GLN A 82 5.83 -8.92 -12.92
C GLN A 82 4.90 -7.71 -12.72
N ILE A 83 5.43 -6.49 -12.74
CA ILE A 83 4.66 -5.24 -12.55
C ILE A 83 4.02 -4.79 -13.87
N PHE A 84 4.73 -4.94 -14.99
CA PHE A 84 4.32 -4.45 -16.31
C PHE A 84 4.31 -5.57 -17.38
N PRO A 85 3.62 -6.70 -17.14
CA PRO A 85 3.67 -7.83 -18.07
C PRO A 85 3.15 -7.46 -19.47
N LEU A 86 2.07 -6.67 -19.54
CA LEU A 86 1.44 -6.27 -20.80
C LEU A 86 2.27 -5.26 -21.61
N ASP A 87 2.91 -4.31 -20.93
CA ASP A 87 3.75 -3.30 -21.59
C ASP A 87 5.03 -3.92 -22.17
N LEU A 88 5.55 -4.97 -21.53
CA LEU A 88 6.78 -5.62 -21.95
C LEU A 88 6.59 -6.67 -23.04
N THR A 89 5.37 -7.20 -23.19
CA THR A 89 5.12 -8.31 -24.12
C THR A 89 4.02 -8.03 -25.15
N SER A 90 3.62 -6.76 -25.29
CA SER A 90 2.64 -6.31 -26.28
C SER A 90 1.29 -7.05 -26.14
N ASP A 91 0.62 -6.83 -25.00
CA ASP A 91 -0.71 -7.38 -24.63
C ASP A 91 -0.75 -8.85 -24.18
N PHE A 92 0.38 -9.42 -23.77
CA PHE A 92 0.44 -10.79 -23.25
C PHE A 92 0.67 -10.82 -21.73
N ASP A 93 -0.14 -11.53 -20.96
CA ASP A 93 0.15 -11.84 -19.56
C ASP A 93 0.56 -13.31 -19.47
N PRO A 94 1.87 -13.64 -19.40
CA PRO A 94 2.31 -15.03 -19.33
C PRO A 94 1.78 -15.72 -18.06
N PHE A 95 1.68 -15.00 -16.94
CA PHE A 95 1.27 -15.55 -15.66
C PHE A 95 -0.22 -15.91 -15.70
N GLY A 96 -1.07 -14.96 -16.09
CA GLY A 96 -2.50 -15.17 -16.25
C GLY A 96 -2.83 -16.25 -17.29
N THR A 97 -2.14 -16.24 -18.44
CA THR A 97 -2.38 -17.21 -19.53
C THR A 97 -2.03 -18.64 -19.11
N ILE A 98 -0.86 -18.84 -18.49
CA ILE A 98 -0.43 -20.16 -18.03
C ILE A 98 -1.35 -20.65 -16.92
N LYS A 99 -1.70 -19.80 -15.94
CA LYS A 99 -2.66 -20.16 -14.89
C LYS A 99 -4.00 -20.62 -15.48
N ASN A 100 -4.55 -19.86 -16.43
CA ASN A 100 -5.81 -20.22 -17.10
C ASN A 100 -5.71 -21.56 -17.81
N SER A 101 -4.59 -21.83 -18.50
CA SER A 101 -4.36 -23.11 -19.17
C SER A 101 -4.29 -24.27 -18.17
N ILE A 102 -3.59 -24.10 -17.04
CA ILE A 102 -3.54 -25.10 -15.96
C ILE A 102 -4.96 -25.37 -15.42
N SER A 103 -5.75 -24.33 -15.19
CA SER A 103 -7.11 -24.44 -14.67
C SER A 103 -8.05 -25.19 -15.65
N ILE A 104 -7.96 -24.89 -16.95
CA ILE A 104 -8.74 -25.55 -18.01
C ILE A 104 -8.42 -27.04 -18.09
N LEU A 105 -7.16 -27.43 -17.89
CA LEU A 105 -6.74 -28.83 -17.91
C LEU A 105 -7.28 -29.65 -16.73
N ARG A 106 -7.81 -29.01 -15.69
CA ARG A 106 -8.39 -29.66 -14.50
C ARG A 106 -7.47 -30.73 -13.91
N LEU A 107 -6.17 -30.43 -13.82
CA LEU A 107 -5.17 -31.34 -13.27
C LEU A 107 -5.56 -31.76 -11.84
N SER A 108 -5.27 -33.01 -11.46
CA SER A 108 -5.47 -33.43 -10.06
C SER A 108 -4.53 -32.65 -9.16
N ASP A 109 -4.90 -32.51 -7.88
CA ASP A 109 -4.03 -31.82 -6.92
C ASP A 109 -2.66 -32.50 -6.85
N SER A 110 -2.60 -33.83 -6.81
CA SER A 110 -1.33 -34.58 -6.82
C SER A 110 -0.39 -34.22 -7.98
N ILE A 111 -0.93 -33.96 -9.18
CA ILE A 111 -0.14 -33.56 -10.34
C ILE A 111 0.35 -32.11 -10.17
N LEU A 112 -0.49 -31.22 -9.65
CA LEU A 112 -0.08 -29.85 -9.33
C LEU A 112 1.03 -29.83 -8.27
N ASP A 113 0.88 -30.64 -7.21
CA ASP A 113 1.85 -30.84 -6.13
C ASP A 113 3.21 -31.27 -6.69
N GLU A 114 3.21 -32.30 -7.54
CA GLU A 114 4.41 -32.83 -8.17
C GLU A 114 5.04 -31.81 -9.12
N ALA A 115 4.25 -31.15 -9.97
CA ALA A 115 4.73 -30.15 -10.92
C ALA A 115 5.38 -28.95 -10.22
N ILE A 116 4.78 -28.46 -9.13
CA ILE A 116 5.36 -27.39 -8.29
C ILE A 116 6.69 -27.87 -7.71
N SER A 117 6.70 -29.05 -7.09
CA SER A 117 7.90 -29.61 -6.45
C SER A 117 9.05 -29.81 -7.43
N CYS A 118 8.78 -30.38 -8.62
CA CYS A 118 9.76 -30.56 -9.68
C CYS A 118 10.27 -29.23 -10.23
N THR A 119 9.37 -28.26 -10.45
CA THR A 119 9.76 -26.93 -10.94
C THR A 119 10.67 -26.19 -9.94
N LEU A 120 10.41 -26.34 -8.64
CA LEU A 120 11.25 -25.75 -7.59
C LEU A 120 12.63 -26.37 -7.52
N LYS A 121 12.73 -27.71 -7.60
CA LYS A 121 14.02 -28.40 -7.69
C LYS A 121 14.83 -27.94 -8.90
N ASP A 122 14.16 -27.75 -10.04
CA ASP A 122 14.81 -27.23 -11.24
C ASP A 122 15.29 -25.78 -11.05
N ILE A 123 14.49 -24.92 -10.44
CA ILE A 123 14.88 -23.54 -10.10
C ILE A 123 16.12 -23.52 -9.22
N GLN A 124 16.14 -24.35 -8.17
CA GLN A 124 17.29 -24.48 -7.26
C GLN A 124 18.55 -24.93 -8.01
N SER A 125 18.41 -25.91 -8.89
CA SER A 125 19.50 -26.42 -9.73
C SER A 125 20.05 -25.36 -10.70
N ILE A 126 19.18 -24.52 -11.28
CA ILE A 126 19.59 -23.47 -12.22
C ILE A 126 20.27 -22.30 -11.49
N TRP A 127 19.72 -21.89 -10.35
CA TRP A 127 20.19 -20.71 -9.63
C TRP A 127 21.51 -21.00 -8.89
N ASP A 128 21.70 -22.22 -8.40
CA ASP A 128 22.77 -22.57 -7.45
C ASP A 128 22.76 -21.60 -6.25
N LEU A 129 21.62 -21.55 -5.56
CA LEU A 129 21.34 -20.56 -4.52
C LEU A 129 22.40 -20.64 -3.41
N PRO A 130 23.18 -19.56 -3.16
CA PRO A 130 24.17 -19.58 -2.11
C PRO A 130 23.56 -19.88 -0.73
N PRO A 131 24.31 -20.55 0.17
CA PRO A 131 23.85 -20.73 1.54
C PRO A 131 23.48 -19.40 2.18
N GLY A 132 22.27 -19.31 2.75
CA GLY A 132 21.76 -18.10 3.40
C GLY A 132 21.00 -17.14 2.49
N GLU A 133 20.91 -17.41 1.19
CA GLU A 133 20.03 -16.68 0.28
C GLU A 133 18.61 -17.27 0.28
N TYR A 134 17.63 -16.42 -0.05
CA TYR A 134 16.21 -16.79 0.00
C TYR A 134 15.48 -16.39 -1.27
N ILE A 135 14.46 -17.16 -1.64
CA ILE A 135 13.45 -16.78 -2.63
C ILE A 135 12.40 -15.93 -1.91
N TYR A 136 12.18 -14.71 -2.39
CA TYR A 136 11.14 -13.83 -1.84
C TYR A 136 9.81 -14.05 -2.56
N ILE A 137 8.76 -14.31 -1.80
CA ILE A 137 7.38 -14.30 -2.29
C ILE A 137 6.70 -13.05 -1.74
N THR A 138 6.48 -12.09 -2.63
CA THR A 138 5.83 -10.82 -2.28
C THR A 138 4.36 -10.86 -2.70
N LEU A 139 3.46 -10.69 -1.72
CA LEU A 139 2.05 -10.41 -1.93
C LEU A 139 1.84 -8.91 -1.72
N ASP A 140 1.81 -8.16 -2.81
CA ASP A 140 1.55 -6.73 -2.79
C ASP A 140 0.03 -6.44 -2.81
N GLU A 141 -0.37 -5.29 -2.27
CA GLU A 141 -1.78 -4.88 -2.11
C GLU A 141 -2.68 -5.95 -1.45
N ALA A 142 -2.12 -6.71 -0.50
CA ALA A 142 -2.81 -7.79 0.19
C ALA A 142 -4.03 -7.33 1.01
N ASN A 143 -4.16 -6.01 1.25
CA ASN A 143 -5.39 -5.38 1.75
C ASN A 143 -6.62 -5.75 0.90
N ALA A 144 -6.49 -5.94 -0.41
CA ALA A 144 -7.58 -6.39 -1.27
C ALA A 144 -8.14 -7.75 -0.82
N ALA A 145 -7.26 -8.72 -0.55
CA ALA A 145 -7.64 -10.04 -0.05
C ALA A 145 -8.11 -9.99 1.42
N SER A 146 -7.50 -9.15 2.26
CA SER A 146 -7.87 -9.01 3.68
C SER A 146 -9.31 -8.51 3.93
N LYS A 147 -9.92 -7.89 2.92
CA LYS A 147 -11.29 -7.35 2.99
C LYS A 147 -12.32 -8.26 2.35
N LYS A 148 -11.89 -9.33 1.68
CA LYS A 148 -12.77 -10.24 0.94
C LYS A 148 -13.05 -11.51 1.74
N HIS A 149 -14.26 -12.04 1.55
CA HIS A 149 -14.66 -13.36 2.05
C HIS A 149 -14.48 -13.58 3.55
N ARG A 150 -14.64 -12.52 4.37
CA ARG A 150 -14.50 -12.56 5.83
C ARG A 150 -15.39 -13.61 6.51
N ARG A 151 -16.50 -14.01 5.88
CA ARG A 151 -17.47 -14.98 6.42
C ARG A 151 -17.31 -16.39 5.86
N ALA A 152 -16.38 -16.60 4.92
CA ALA A 152 -16.19 -17.89 4.25
C ALA A 152 -15.33 -18.87 5.07
N PHE A 153 -14.64 -18.37 6.09
CA PHE A 153 -13.72 -19.14 6.93
C PHE A 153 -13.93 -18.84 8.42
N SER A 154 -13.50 -19.75 9.29
CA SER A 154 -13.46 -19.56 10.74
C SER A 154 -12.43 -20.44 11.42
N ASP A 155 -11.85 -19.95 12.51
CA ASP A 155 -11.02 -20.69 13.46
C ASP A 155 -11.44 -20.36 14.91
N GLU A 156 -10.62 -20.74 15.90
CA GLU A 156 -10.90 -20.46 17.32
C GLU A 156 -11.00 -18.96 17.67
N TYR A 157 -10.45 -18.06 16.84
CA TYR A 157 -10.50 -16.60 17.02
C TYR A 157 -11.66 -15.96 16.24
N GLY A 158 -12.46 -16.78 15.57
CA GLY A 158 -13.65 -16.36 14.85
C GLY A 158 -13.44 -16.31 13.34
N ARG A 159 -14.09 -15.34 12.71
CA ARG A 159 -14.18 -15.20 11.25
C ARG A 159 -12.97 -14.45 10.69
N TYR A 160 -12.40 -14.93 9.58
CA TYR A 160 -11.21 -14.33 8.98
C TYR A 160 -11.30 -14.28 7.43
N PRO A 161 -10.53 -13.38 6.78
CA PRO A 161 -10.58 -13.18 5.33
C PRO A 161 -9.78 -14.23 4.55
N ILE A 162 -10.04 -14.31 3.24
CA ILE A 162 -9.36 -15.24 2.31
C ILE A 162 -7.83 -15.13 2.33
N LEU A 163 -7.28 -13.95 2.66
CA LEU A 163 -5.82 -13.74 2.75
C LEU A 163 -5.13 -14.76 3.66
N LYS A 164 -5.74 -15.13 4.79
CA LYS A 164 -5.17 -16.11 5.74
C LYS A 164 -5.04 -17.49 5.08
N GLU A 165 -6.07 -17.93 4.35
CA GLU A 165 -6.03 -19.20 3.61
C GLU A 165 -5.06 -19.16 2.43
N MET A 166 -4.95 -18.03 1.73
CA MET A 166 -3.95 -17.89 0.66
C MET A 166 -2.53 -18.07 1.21
N LEU A 167 -2.21 -17.45 2.35
CA LEU A 167 -0.91 -17.60 3.00
C LEU A 167 -0.67 -19.03 3.49
N ARG A 168 -1.67 -19.69 4.09
CA ARG A 168 -1.60 -21.11 4.46
C ARG A 168 -1.30 -21.99 3.26
N ALA A 169 -2.01 -21.78 2.15
CA ALA A 169 -1.80 -22.53 0.92
C ALA A 169 -0.37 -22.37 0.40
N LEU A 170 0.15 -21.14 0.33
CA LEU A 170 1.51 -20.87 -0.14
C LEU A 170 2.57 -21.44 0.82
N ARG A 171 2.40 -21.29 2.14
CA ARG A 171 3.32 -21.86 3.14
C ARG A 171 3.36 -23.37 3.07
N ARG A 172 2.22 -24.04 2.91
CA ARG A 172 2.17 -25.49 2.75
C ARG A 172 2.98 -25.96 1.53
N ARG A 173 3.01 -25.17 0.45
CA ARG A 173 3.77 -25.47 -0.77
C ARG A 173 5.26 -25.19 -0.66
N MET A 174 5.60 -24.08 -0.02
CA MET A 174 6.93 -23.47 -0.15
C MET A 174 7.72 -23.51 1.16
N GLY A 175 7.09 -23.83 2.29
CA GLY A 175 7.69 -23.67 3.63
C GLY A 175 8.86 -24.61 3.93
N HIS A 176 9.06 -25.65 3.12
CA HIS A 176 10.24 -26.52 3.22
C HIS A 176 11.45 -25.99 2.42
N LEU A 177 11.30 -24.86 1.74
CA LEU A 177 12.34 -24.22 0.91
C LEU A 177 12.85 -22.95 1.60
N PRO A 178 14.03 -22.44 1.21
CA PRO A 178 14.55 -21.17 1.70
C PRO A 178 13.74 -20.01 1.12
N VAL A 179 12.51 -19.83 1.61
CA VAL A 179 11.56 -18.83 1.13
C VAL A 179 11.26 -17.83 2.24
N LYS A 180 11.19 -16.55 1.88
CA LYS A 180 10.70 -15.48 2.74
C LYS A 180 9.43 -14.87 2.16
N PHE A 181 8.42 -14.71 3.00
CA PHE A 181 7.18 -14.04 2.61
C PHE A 181 7.28 -12.55 2.94
N VAL A 182 6.88 -11.71 2.00
CA VAL A 182 6.67 -10.28 2.20
C VAL A 182 5.21 -10.01 1.86
N VAL A 183 4.41 -9.58 2.83
CA VAL A 183 2.98 -9.30 2.63
C VAL A 183 2.77 -7.82 2.86
N ALA A 184 2.57 -7.08 1.77
CA ALA A 184 2.45 -5.63 1.78
C ALA A 184 0.99 -5.21 1.57
N GLY A 185 0.59 -4.14 2.26
CA GLY A 185 -0.73 -3.54 2.11
C GLY A 185 -1.03 -2.53 3.21
N THR A 186 -1.85 -1.53 2.91
CA THR A 186 -2.15 -0.42 3.83
C THR A 186 -3.13 -0.77 4.95
N MET A 187 -3.92 -1.85 4.77
CA MET A 187 -5.04 -2.23 5.62
C MET A 187 -5.10 -3.74 5.84
N ILE A 188 -4.10 -4.30 6.53
CA ILE A 188 -4.11 -5.71 6.91
C ILE A 188 -4.30 -5.79 8.43
N PRO A 189 -5.47 -6.24 8.93
CA PRO A 189 -5.75 -6.28 10.36
C PRO A 189 -4.96 -7.41 11.06
N PRO A 190 -4.11 -7.12 12.07
CA PRO A 190 -3.34 -8.14 12.78
C PRO A 190 -4.19 -9.17 13.51
N GLU A 191 -5.40 -8.81 13.93
CA GLU A 191 -6.33 -9.69 14.62
C GLU A 191 -6.70 -10.93 13.82
N HIS A 192 -6.61 -10.88 12.48
CA HIS A 192 -6.84 -12.05 11.64
C HIS A 192 -5.71 -13.09 11.72
N PHE A 193 -4.54 -12.71 12.22
CA PHE A 193 -3.34 -13.55 12.28
C PHE A 193 -3.00 -13.97 13.72
N GLN A 194 -4.00 -13.98 14.60
CA GLN A 194 -3.88 -14.62 15.91
C GLN A 194 -3.93 -16.16 15.75
N SER A 195 -3.18 -16.86 16.59
CA SER A 195 -3.10 -18.32 16.61
C SER A 195 -2.70 -18.82 18.00
N ALA A 196 -3.36 -19.87 18.50
CA ALA A 196 -2.99 -20.51 19.77
C ALA A 196 -1.73 -21.37 19.63
N THR A 197 -1.43 -21.80 18.40
CA THR A 197 -0.32 -22.69 18.06
C THR A 197 0.93 -21.94 17.60
N GLY A 198 0.92 -20.60 17.66
CA GLY A 198 2.02 -19.78 17.17
C GLY A 198 2.21 -19.86 15.65
N GLU A 199 1.17 -20.18 14.89
CA GLU A 199 1.24 -20.36 13.42
C GLU A 199 1.90 -19.17 12.73
N TRP A 200 1.70 -17.95 13.25
CA TRP A 200 2.13 -16.69 12.64
C TRP A 200 3.29 -16.03 13.38
N ASP A 201 3.92 -16.70 14.35
CA ASP A 201 4.99 -16.13 15.18
C ASP A 201 6.27 -15.81 14.39
N ASP A 202 6.43 -16.42 13.22
CA ASP A 202 7.51 -16.15 12.26
C ASP A 202 7.26 -14.91 11.38
N PHE A 203 6.05 -14.31 11.44
CA PHE A 203 5.74 -13.05 10.78
C PHE A 203 5.98 -11.87 11.70
N ARG A 204 6.69 -10.86 11.17
CA ARG A 204 6.87 -9.56 11.84
C ARG A 204 6.11 -8.48 11.08
N TRP A 205 5.28 -7.73 11.82
CA TRP A 205 4.69 -6.49 11.32
C TRP A 205 5.77 -5.42 11.26
N CYS A 206 5.90 -4.75 10.11
CA CYS A 206 6.82 -3.63 9.97
C CYS A 206 6.33 -2.59 8.95
N SER A 207 6.85 -1.37 9.10
CA SER A 207 6.58 -0.23 8.24
C SER A 207 7.87 0.48 7.79
N ASP A 208 8.95 -0.29 7.60
CA ASP A 208 10.26 0.19 7.13
C ASP A 208 10.24 0.59 5.64
N THR A 209 9.27 1.42 5.24
CA THR A 209 9.13 1.96 3.88
C THR A 209 9.87 3.28 3.71
N GLY A 210 10.30 3.91 4.81
CA GLY A 210 10.95 5.21 4.84
C GLY A 210 10.01 6.37 4.54
N SER A 211 10.56 7.58 4.70
CA SER A 211 9.91 8.87 4.47
C SER A 211 10.96 9.93 4.21
N PHE A 212 10.56 11.01 3.55
CA PHE A 212 11.35 12.23 3.42
C PHE A 212 11.18 13.08 4.68
N ASP A 213 11.92 12.71 5.72
CA ASP A 213 11.94 13.41 7.01
C ASP A 213 13.20 14.27 7.19
N ASP A 214 14.21 14.05 6.35
CA ASP A 214 15.42 14.86 6.26
C ASP A 214 15.41 15.74 4.99
N PRO A 215 15.61 17.07 5.11
CA PRO A 215 15.64 17.98 3.96
C PRO A 215 16.73 17.66 2.95
N GLU A 216 17.90 17.18 3.39
CA GLU A 216 19.02 16.89 2.49
C GLU A 216 18.83 15.56 1.75
N GLU A 217 18.20 14.57 2.38
CA GLU A 217 17.73 13.35 1.71
C GLU A 217 16.70 13.64 0.64
N HIS A 218 15.69 14.46 0.96
CA HIS A 218 14.70 14.91 -0.02
C HIS A 218 15.34 15.66 -1.18
N ARG A 219 16.23 16.62 -0.88
CA ARG A 219 16.97 17.39 -1.88
C ARG A 219 17.77 16.46 -2.80
N ARG A 220 18.54 15.52 -2.22
CA ARG A 220 19.34 14.55 -2.97
C ARG A 220 18.48 13.66 -3.86
N TYR A 221 17.30 13.28 -3.41
CA TYR A 221 16.36 12.51 -4.23
C TYR A 221 15.86 13.33 -5.42
N VAL A 222 15.33 14.53 -5.17
CA VAL A 222 14.79 15.39 -6.23
C VAL A 222 15.86 15.78 -7.25
N SER A 223 17.07 16.10 -6.80
CA SER A 223 18.18 16.51 -7.67
C SER A 223 18.63 15.43 -8.66
N GLN A 224 18.34 14.14 -8.43
CA GLN A 224 18.65 13.07 -9.39
C GLN A 224 17.87 13.18 -10.70
N PHE A 225 16.73 13.88 -10.67
CA PHE A 225 15.86 14.04 -11.82
C PHE A 225 16.04 15.39 -12.52
N LEU A 226 16.78 16.33 -11.91
CA LEU A 226 16.92 17.69 -12.41
C LEU A 226 18.28 17.89 -13.10
N PRO A 227 18.38 18.74 -14.14
CA PRO A 227 19.67 19.14 -14.69
C PRO A 227 20.56 19.79 -13.63
N SER A 228 21.85 19.48 -13.61
CA SER A 228 22.80 19.96 -12.60
C SER A 228 22.94 21.49 -12.57
N GLU A 229 22.84 22.11 -13.73
CA GLU A 229 22.84 23.55 -13.96
C GLU A 229 21.59 24.20 -13.38
N PHE A 230 20.44 23.52 -13.49
CA PHE A 230 19.20 23.99 -12.87
C PHE A 230 19.28 23.86 -11.36
N VAL A 231 19.74 22.72 -10.83
CA VAL A 231 19.90 22.48 -9.39
C VAL A 231 20.78 23.54 -8.75
N SER A 232 21.87 23.96 -9.41
CA SER A 232 22.78 24.99 -8.89
C SER A 232 22.27 26.43 -9.05
N SER A 233 21.22 26.65 -9.85
CA SER A 233 20.62 27.98 -10.04
C SER A 233 19.81 28.43 -8.82
N MET A 234 19.62 29.75 -8.67
CA MET A 234 18.77 30.33 -7.62
C MET A 234 17.33 29.81 -7.70
N THR A 235 16.78 29.69 -8.90
CA THR A 235 15.42 29.16 -9.13
C THR A 235 15.30 27.70 -8.76
N GLY A 236 16.32 26.89 -9.06
CA GLY A 236 16.35 25.47 -8.69
C GLY A 236 16.50 25.25 -7.19
N GLN A 237 17.35 26.02 -6.52
CA GLN A 237 17.45 25.99 -5.04
C GLN A 237 16.13 26.38 -4.39
N ALA A 238 15.48 27.45 -4.87
CA ALA A 238 14.15 27.83 -4.40
C ALA A 238 13.11 26.72 -4.63
N LEU A 239 13.19 25.99 -5.75
CA LEU A 239 12.29 24.87 -6.03
C LEU A 239 12.49 23.72 -5.06
N LEU A 240 13.76 23.37 -4.76
CA LEU A 240 14.09 22.29 -3.82
C LEU A 240 13.55 22.62 -2.43
N ASP A 241 13.79 23.83 -1.94
CA ASP A 241 13.32 24.29 -0.63
C ASP A 241 11.79 24.33 -0.55
N ARG A 242 11.14 24.79 -1.63
CA ARG A 242 9.68 24.83 -1.72
C ARG A 242 9.08 23.42 -1.83
N SER A 243 9.72 22.53 -2.58
CA SER A 243 9.30 21.14 -2.70
C SER A 243 9.41 20.42 -1.37
N TRP A 244 10.49 20.62 -0.62
CA TRP A 244 10.62 20.10 0.75
C TRP A 244 9.50 20.62 1.66
N ARG A 245 9.26 21.94 1.62
CA ARG A 245 8.25 22.60 2.47
C ARG A 245 6.86 22.02 2.28
N TRP A 246 6.50 21.60 1.07
CA TRP A 246 5.17 21.10 0.73
C TRP A 246 5.07 19.56 0.65
N LEU A 247 6.13 18.88 0.20
CA LEU A 247 6.09 17.47 -0.22
C LEU A 247 6.86 16.50 0.70
N ARG A 248 7.33 16.98 1.87
CA ARG A 248 7.94 16.14 2.91
C ARG A 248 6.98 15.06 3.44
N GLY A 249 7.52 14.06 4.11
CA GLY A 249 6.80 12.89 4.60
C GLY A 249 6.79 11.75 3.58
N ARG A 250 5.64 11.19 3.24
CA ARG A 250 5.56 10.02 2.36
C ARG A 250 6.14 10.32 0.98
N HIS A 251 6.97 9.39 0.49
CA HIS A 251 7.62 9.48 -0.82
C HIS A 251 6.66 9.74 -1.99
N ARG A 252 5.39 9.31 -1.87
CA ARG A 252 4.38 9.42 -2.94
C ARG A 252 4.16 10.86 -3.42
N TYR A 253 4.20 11.86 -2.54
CA TYR A 253 3.95 13.25 -2.95
C TYR A 253 5.09 13.79 -3.80
N THR A 254 6.31 13.59 -3.32
CA THR A 254 7.51 13.99 -4.06
C THR A 254 7.62 13.22 -5.38
N ALA A 255 7.48 11.89 -5.36
CA ALA A 255 7.54 11.08 -6.58
C ALA A 255 6.46 11.47 -7.61
N SER A 256 5.24 11.74 -7.16
CA SER A 256 4.15 12.18 -8.05
C SER A 256 4.44 13.54 -8.67
N TYR A 257 4.98 14.49 -7.91
CA TYR A 257 5.38 15.78 -8.44
C TYR A 257 6.53 15.65 -9.46
N ILE A 258 7.51 14.78 -9.21
CA ILE A 258 8.58 14.48 -10.17
C ILE A 258 8.00 13.95 -11.49
N THR A 259 6.98 13.09 -11.45
CA THR A 259 6.28 12.64 -12.66
C THR A 259 5.68 13.82 -13.45
N VAL A 260 5.03 14.77 -12.75
CA VAL A 260 4.47 15.98 -13.38
C VAL A 260 5.56 16.84 -14.03
N LEU A 261 6.71 16.98 -13.37
CA LEU A 261 7.86 17.70 -13.92
C LEU A 261 8.43 17.03 -15.16
N LEU A 262 8.62 15.71 -15.12
CA LEU A 262 9.17 14.93 -16.22
C LEU A 262 8.25 14.98 -17.45
N ASP A 263 6.95 14.83 -17.26
CA ASP A 263 5.96 14.93 -18.35
C ASP A 263 5.94 16.32 -19.00
N SER A 264 6.21 17.36 -18.20
CA SER A 264 6.27 18.75 -18.69
C SER A 264 7.66 19.16 -19.16
N SER A 265 8.62 18.23 -19.29
CA SER A 265 10.02 18.53 -19.64
C SER A 265 10.66 19.63 -18.79
N PHE A 266 10.28 19.69 -17.50
CA PHE A 266 10.72 20.70 -16.52
C PHE A 266 10.31 22.14 -16.84
N GLU A 267 9.36 22.37 -17.73
CA GLU A 267 8.85 23.72 -17.98
C GLU A 267 7.98 24.23 -16.83
N SER A 268 8.22 25.47 -16.40
CA SER A 268 7.46 26.15 -15.33
C SER A 268 7.36 25.35 -14.02
N PRO A 269 8.48 24.93 -13.41
CA PRO A 269 8.49 24.01 -12.29
C PRO A 269 7.75 24.55 -11.05
N HIS A 270 7.81 25.85 -10.78
CA HIS A 270 7.13 26.44 -9.62
C HIS A 270 5.62 26.52 -9.80
N THR A 271 5.17 26.82 -11.02
CA THR A 271 3.75 26.84 -11.41
C THR A 271 3.17 25.45 -11.35
N LEU A 272 3.91 24.45 -11.83
CA LEU A 272 3.54 23.05 -11.72
C LEU A 272 3.43 22.60 -10.26
N LEU A 273 4.38 23.00 -9.40
CA LEU A 273 4.32 22.67 -7.97
C LEU A 273 3.09 23.28 -7.31
N GLY A 274 2.84 24.57 -7.57
CA GLY A 274 1.65 25.27 -7.07
C GLY A 274 0.35 24.60 -7.49
N ASN A 275 0.24 24.27 -8.78
CA ASN A 275 -0.94 23.60 -9.30
C ASN A 275 -1.07 22.15 -8.80
N TYR A 276 0.04 21.43 -8.64
CA TYR A 276 0.05 20.10 -8.02
C TYR A 276 -0.51 20.18 -6.60
N ILE A 277 0.00 21.09 -5.76
CA ILE A 277 -0.48 21.29 -4.39
C ILE A 277 -1.98 21.60 -4.39
N GLU A 278 -2.43 22.54 -5.23
CA GLU A 278 -3.83 22.92 -5.35
C GLU A 278 -4.72 21.73 -5.72
N LYS A 279 -4.34 20.93 -6.71
CA LYS A 279 -5.11 19.76 -7.13
C LYS A 279 -5.18 18.67 -6.07
N ILE A 280 -4.06 18.42 -5.40
CA ILE A 280 -3.96 17.38 -4.39
C ILE A 280 -4.72 17.75 -3.12
N SER A 281 -4.55 18.99 -2.64
CA SER A 281 -5.04 19.45 -1.33
C SER A 281 -6.31 20.29 -1.38
N ASN A 282 -6.77 20.72 -2.56
CA ASN A 282 -7.83 21.73 -2.73
C ASN A 282 -7.52 23.07 -2.05
N TYR A 283 -6.24 23.39 -1.85
CA TYR A 283 -5.76 24.63 -1.26
C TYR A 283 -4.78 25.33 -2.21
N ILE A 284 -5.00 26.63 -2.46
CA ILE A 284 -4.09 27.46 -3.26
C ILE A 284 -2.94 27.91 -2.36
N PRO A 285 -1.68 27.52 -2.65
CA PRO A 285 -0.53 27.93 -1.85
C PRO A 285 -0.40 29.45 -1.80
N HIS A 286 -0.32 30.02 -0.59
CA HIS A 286 -0.12 31.45 -0.40
C HIS A 286 1.21 31.95 -0.98
N ASP A 287 2.21 31.07 -1.06
CA ASP A 287 3.54 31.35 -1.58
C ASP A 287 3.59 31.33 -3.12
N ASN A 288 2.51 30.95 -3.81
CA ASN A 288 2.58 30.65 -5.24
C ASN A 288 2.96 31.87 -6.08
N SER A 289 2.39 33.04 -5.79
CA SER A 289 2.65 34.26 -6.54
C SER A 289 4.10 34.75 -6.46
N GLU A 290 4.84 34.39 -5.41
CA GLU A 290 6.25 34.75 -5.23
C GLU A 290 7.15 34.04 -6.25
N TYR A 291 6.82 32.78 -6.60
CA TYR A 291 7.70 31.91 -7.38
C TYR A 291 7.28 31.75 -8.84
N THR A 292 6.02 32.02 -9.20
CA THR A 292 5.51 31.78 -10.56
C THR A 292 5.71 32.96 -11.51
N HIS A 293 6.38 34.03 -11.07
CA HIS A 293 6.57 35.21 -11.91
C HIS A 293 7.42 34.88 -13.15
N GLY A 294 6.86 35.10 -14.34
CA GLY A 294 7.54 34.83 -15.61
C GLY A 294 7.47 33.39 -16.09
N GLU A 295 6.87 32.48 -15.34
CA GLU A 295 6.59 31.12 -15.79
C GLU A 295 5.31 31.05 -16.63
N VAL A 296 5.29 30.13 -17.59
CA VAL A 296 4.08 29.85 -18.40
C VAL A 296 3.08 29.07 -17.55
N VAL A 297 1.80 29.42 -17.64
CA VAL A 297 0.72 28.70 -16.95
C VAL A 297 0.68 27.24 -17.43
N ARG A 298 0.82 26.31 -16.50
CA ARG A 298 0.76 24.87 -16.73
C ARG A 298 -0.14 24.21 -15.69
N PHE A 299 -0.72 23.07 -16.04
CA PHE A 299 -1.67 22.34 -15.20
C PHE A 299 -1.25 20.89 -15.06
N ASN A 300 -1.33 20.37 -13.84
CA ASN A 300 -1.24 18.96 -13.53
C ASN A 300 -2.41 18.21 -14.19
N ARG A 301 -2.09 17.22 -15.03
CA ARG A 301 -3.07 16.36 -15.72
C ARG A 301 -3.13 14.93 -15.16
N TRP A 302 -2.24 14.59 -14.23
CA TRP A 302 -1.99 13.21 -13.81
C TRP A 302 -2.71 12.85 -12.52
N TYR A 303 -2.79 13.79 -11.58
CA TYR A 303 -3.24 13.49 -10.23
C TYR A 303 -4.47 14.28 -9.84
N THR A 304 -5.39 13.59 -9.17
CA THR A 304 -6.58 14.15 -8.53
C THR A 304 -6.37 14.29 -7.02
N SER A 305 -7.36 14.82 -6.32
CA SER A 305 -7.27 15.11 -4.89
C SER A 305 -7.06 13.86 -4.03
N ILE A 306 -6.34 13.99 -2.90
CA ILE A 306 -6.06 12.88 -1.93
C ILE A 306 -7.32 12.12 -1.53
N GLY A 307 -8.50 12.76 -1.55
CA GLY A 307 -9.75 12.14 -1.11
C GLY A 307 -10.85 12.03 -2.15
N ASP A 308 -10.55 11.61 -3.38
CA ASP A 308 -11.60 11.06 -4.28
C ASP A 308 -12.28 9.80 -3.68
N SER A 309 -11.68 9.18 -2.67
CA SER A 309 -12.31 8.14 -1.82
C SER A 309 -12.88 8.65 -0.48
N GLY A 310 -12.80 9.96 -0.25
CA GLY A 310 -13.35 10.70 0.88
C GLY A 310 -12.63 10.49 2.22
N LEU A 311 -12.61 11.54 3.05
CA LEU A 311 -12.49 11.38 4.49
C LEU A 311 -13.64 10.52 4.99
N LYS A 312 -13.35 9.26 5.35
CA LYS A 312 -14.36 8.40 5.96
C LYS A 312 -14.67 8.97 7.33
N GLU A 313 -15.95 9.09 7.65
CA GLU A 313 -16.45 9.66 8.90
C GLU A 313 -16.15 8.74 10.11
N GLY A 314 -14.88 8.46 10.35
CA GLY A 314 -14.38 7.91 11.59
C GLY A 314 -14.22 9.03 12.61
N TRP A 315 -14.83 8.86 13.78
CA TRP A 315 -14.77 9.82 14.89
C TRP A 315 -13.31 10.09 15.31
N VAL A 316 -12.48 9.05 15.30
CA VAL A 316 -11.06 9.11 15.64
C VAL A 316 -10.25 9.87 14.58
N SER A 317 -10.40 9.54 13.30
CA SER A 317 -9.69 10.22 12.20
C SER A 317 -10.02 11.70 12.14
N THR A 318 -11.27 12.05 12.44
CA THR A 318 -11.72 13.44 12.56
C THR A 318 -11.00 14.16 13.71
N ILE A 319 -10.99 13.57 14.90
CA ILE A 319 -10.36 14.15 16.10
C ILE A 319 -8.87 14.42 15.85
N GLU A 320 -8.15 13.44 15.33
CA GLU A 320 -6.71 13.57 15.09
C GLU A 320 -6.38 14.53 13.95
N MET A 321 -7.18 14.55 12.88
CA MET A 321 -7.02 15.55 11.82
C MET A 321 -7.23 16.97 12.37
N HIS A 322 -8.26 17.18 13.20
CA HIS A 322 -8.48 18.46 13.86
C HIS A 322 -7.28 18.87 14.73
N ARG A 323 -6.77 17.94 15.55
CA ARG A 323 -5.58 18.15 16.40
C ARG A 323 -4.36 18.53 15.56
N ALA A 324 -4.13 17.83 14.45
CA ALA A 324 -3.03 18.10 13.54
C ALA A 324 -3.15 19.46 12.84
N ILE A 325 -4.35 19.86 12.41
CA ILE A 325 -4.59 21.20 11.84
C ILE A 325 -4.24 22.29 12.85
N ILE A 326 -4.76 22.21 14.09
CA ILE A 326 -4.43 23.18 15.14
C ILE A 326 -2.93 23.20 15.43
N SER A 327 -2.31 22.03 15.59
CA SER A 327 -0.88 21.92 15.84
C SER A 327 -0.08 22.56 14.69
N PHE A 328 -0.47 22.30 13.44
CA PHE A 328 0.18 22.86 12.26
C PHE A 328 0.03 24.38 12.16
N LEU A 329 -1.15 24.92 12.47
CA LEU A 329 -1.37 26.38 12.49
C LEU A 329 -0.50 27.07 13.54
N VAL A 330 -0.23 26.40 14.67
CA VAL A 330 0.55 26.98 15.78
C VAL A 330 2.06 26.74 15.61
N THR A 331 2.47 25.60 15.04
CA THR A 331 3.87 25.13 15.06
C THR A 331 4.47 24.84 13.69
N SER A 332 3.65 24.76 12.64
CA SER A 332 4.01 24.30 11.28
C SER A 332 4.54 22.85 11.22
N LYS A 333 4.29 22.05 12.25
CA LYS A 333 4.79 20.66 12.37
C LYS A 333 3.71 19.58 12.46
N GLY A 334 2.43 19.92 12.64
CA GLY A 334 1.38 18.89 12.79
C GLY A 334 1.54 18.01 14.03
N CYS A 335 1.04 16.78 14.00
CA CYS A 335 1.06 15.84 15.13
C CYS A 335 2.07 14.71 14.90
N ILE A 336 2.89 14.39 15.90
CA ILE A 336 3.95 13.36 15.82
C ILE A 336 3.76 12.22 16.84
N ASP A 337 2.63 12.23 17.51
CA ASP A 337 2.29 11.44 18.70
C ASP A 337 0.87 10.87 18.61
N CYS A 338 0.34 10.64 17.40
CA CYS A 338 -0.95 9.99 17.23
C CYS A 338 -0.90 8.56 17.79
N SER A 339 -2.00 8.13 18.40
CA SER A 339 -2.05 6.86 19.12
C SER A 339 -2.05 5.68 18.14
N THR A 340 -1.34 4.61 18.47
CA THR A 340 -1.29 3.37 17.66
C THR A 340 -2.61 2.65 17.56
N LYS A 341 -3.56 2.95 18.46
CA LYS A 341 -4.94 2.45 18.36
C LYS A 341 -5.68 3.06 17.16
N GLU A 342 -5.08 4.05 16.52
CA GLU A 342 -5.65 4.86 15.44
C GLU A 342 -5.03 4.48 14.08
N ARG A 343 -4.70 3.20 13.86
CA ARG A 343 -4.21 2.69 12.55
C ARG A 343 -5.13 3.03 11.38
N ALA A 344 -6.39 3.38 11.67
CA ALA A 344 -7.32 3.98 10.72
C ALA A 344 -6.70 5.19 10.00
N LEU A 345 -5.92 6.04 10.69
CA LEU A 345 -5.24 7.19 10.09
C LEU A 345 -4.30 6.79 8.95
N VAL A 346 -3.52 5.72 9.12
CA VAL A 346 -2.62 5.22 8.07
C VAL A 346 -3.42 4.53 6.97
N SER A 347 -4.41 3.74 7.38
CA SER A 347 -5.31 2.99 6.49
C SER A 347 -6.16 3.88 5.59
N GLU A 348 -6.45 5.09 6.02
CA GLU A 348 -7.26 6.08 5.33
C GLU A 348 -6.40 7.16 4.64
N ASP A 349 -5.10 6.90 4.50
CA ASP A 349 -4.13 7.77 3.84
C ASP A 349 -3.90 9.14 4.51
N TYR A 350 -4.24 9.33 5.79
CA TYR A 350 -3.96 10.59 6.51
C TYR A 350 -2.62 10.61 7.21
N GLY A 351 -2.25 9.50 7.84
CA GLY A 351 -1.00 9.38 8.59
C GLY A 351 -0.06 8.35 7.97
N TYR A 352 1.12 8.26 8.55
CA TYR A 352 2.09 7.22 8.24
C TYR A 352 2.86 6.82 9.51
N PHE A 353 3.46 5.64 9.46
CA PHE A 353 4.35 5.17 10.53
C PHE A 353 5.75 5.72 10.32
N ILE A 354 6.40 6.13 11.40
CA ILE A 354 7.78 6.67 11.40
C ILE A 354 8.79 5.73 12.04
N ASP A 355 8.35 4.54 12.44
CA ASP A 355 9.12 3.55 13.15
C ASP A 355 8.89 2.16 12.55
N SER A 356 9.85 1.27 12.76
CA SER A 356 9.85 -0.06 12.14
C SER A 356 8.76 -0.98 12.67
N ASP A 357 8.24 -0.76 13.87
CA ASP A 357 7.32 -1.64 14.58
C ASP A 357 5.86 -1.16 14.56
N CYS A 358 5.57 -0.13 13.74
CA CYS A 358 4.23 0.44 13.57
C CYS A 358 3.63 0.95 14.89
N SER A 359 4.48 1.49 15.76
CA SER A 359 4.21 1.95 17.12
C SER A 359 4.02 3.46 17.25
N ARG A 360 4.27 4.24 16.19
CA ARG A 360 4.08 5.69 16.17
C ARG A 360 3.49 6.11 14.84
N ILE A 361 2.37 6.83 14.92
CA ILE A 361 1.72 7.42 13.75
C ILE A 361 1.95 8.93 13.81
N VAL A 362 2.25 9.52 12.66
CA VAL A 362 2.34 10.97 12.51
C VAL A 362 1.35 11.46 11.47
N LEU A 363 0.93 12.71 11.64
CA LEU A 363 0.06 13.48 10.78
C LEU A 363 0.63 14.90 10.69
N ASP A 364 1.68 15.06 9.89
CA ASP A 364 2.50 16.28 9.80
C ASP A 364 2.73 16.79 8.37
N GLU A 365 2.21 16.06 7.39
CA GLU A 365 2.35 16.36 5.98
C GLU A 365 1.50 17.58 5.60
N PRO A 366 2.12 18.65 5.06
CA PRO A 366 1.42 19.88 4.70
C PRO A 366 0.24 19.65 3.75
N LEU A 367 0.43 18.82 2.72
CA LEU A 367 -0.62 18.50 1.75
C LEU A 367 -1.84 17.83 2.41
N THR A 368 -1.59 16.87 3.28
CA THR A 368 -2.63 16.12 3.99
C THR A 368 -3.39 17.02 4.97
N ILE A 369 -2.68 17.89 5.69
CA ILE A 369 -3.28 18.82 6.65
C ILE A 369 -4.12 19.88 5.94
N MET A 370 -3.62 20.45 4.82
CA MET A 370 -4.39 21.42 4.04
C MET A 370 -5.65 20.79 3.44
N TYR A 371 -5.53 19.55 2.95
CA TYR A 371 -6.68 18.77 2.49
C TYR A 371 -7.71 18.58 3.61
N GLY A 372 -7.26 18.15 4.80
CA GLY A 372 -8.11 17.98 5.97
C GLY A 372 -8.82 19.27 6.38
N ALA A 373 -8.11 20.40 6.39
CA ALA A 373 -8.69 21.71 6.70
C ALA A 373 -9.77 22.12 5.68
N GLY A 374 -9.53 21.88 4.39
CA GLY A 374 -10.52 22.09 3.34
C GLY A 374 -11.76 21.20 3.53
N TRP A 375 -11.57 19.94 3.91
CA TRP A 375 -12.65 19.01 4.21
C TRP A 375 -13.49 19.44 5.42
N PHE A 376 -12.86 19.90 6.51
CA PHE A 376 -13.58 20.42 7.68
C PHE A 376 -14.45 21.62 7.34
N LYS A 377 -13.97 22.52 6.47
CA LYS A 377 -14.74 23.68 6.00
C LYS A 377 -15.97 23.30 5.18
N GLN A 378 -15.88 22.23 4.38
CA GLN A 378 -16.98 21.78 3.52
C GLN A 378 -17.98 20.89 4.25
N THR A 379 -17.49 20.08 5.18
CA THR A 379 -18.28 19.16 5.98
C THR A 379 -18.88 19.94 7.14
N LYS A 380 -20.13 20.41 6.99
CA LYS A 380 -20.90 20.99 8.10
C LYS A 380 -21.11 19.93 9.19
N MET A 381 -20.12 19.72 10.06
CA MET A 381 -20.19 18.68 11.06
C MET A 381 -21.28 19.00 12.10
N VAL A 382 -22.27 18.11 12.17
CA VAL A 382 -23.36 18.09 13.15
C VAL A 382 -22.88 17.58 14.54
N TYR A 383 -21.58 17.33 14.72
CA TYR A 383 -21.02 16.61 15.88
C TYR A 383 -20.15 17.46 16.82
N THR A 384 -20.27 18.79 16.83
CA THR A 384 -19.28 19.67 17.49
C THR A 384 -19.11 19.45 18.99
N ILE A 385 -20.17 19.10 19.73
CA ILE A 385 -20.08 18.87 21.19
C ILE A 385 -19.62 17.44 21.49
N THR A 386 -20.23 16.43 20.84
CA THR A 386 -19.91 15.02 21.09
C THR A 386 -18.49 14.64 20.66
N THR A 387 -18.00 15.22 19.56
CA THR A 387 -16.62 15.01 19.10
C THR A 387 -15.62 15.69 20.05
N PHE A 388 -15.98 16.83 20.62
CA PHE A 388 -15.16 17.53 21.61
C PHE A 388 -15.09 16.79 22.96
N ASP A 389 -16.20 16.23 23.43
CA ASP A 389 -16.21 15.39 24.63
C ASP A 389 -15.39 14.11 24.43
N THR A 390 -15.45 13.53 23.23
CA THR A 390 -14.62 12.37 22.87
C THR A 390 -13.13 12.76 22.83
N PHE A 391 -12.79 13.90 22.24
CA PHE A 391 -11.44 14.48 22.23
C PHE A 391 -10.91 14.64 23.66
N ARG A 392 -11.71 15.23 24.56
CA ARG A 392 -11.38 15.37 25.99
C ARG A 392 -11.06 14.02 26.62
N PHE A 393 -11.96 13.06 26.42
CA PHE A 393 -11.86 11.74 27.04
C PHE A 393 -10.62 10.98 26.56
N GLN A 394 -10.33 11.02 25.25
CA GLN A 394 -9.20 10.31 24.66
C GLN A 394 -7.85 10.88 25.09
N HIS A 395 -7.73 12.21 25.18
CA HIS A 395 -6.44 12.86 25.43
C HIS A 395 -6.23 13.30 26.88
N GLY A 396 -7.25 13.15 27.74
CA GLY A 396 -7.15 13.50 29.16
C GLY A 396 -6.81 14.98 29.41
N ILE A 397 -7.12 15.86 28.46
CA ILE A 397 -6.74 17.28 28.51
C ILE A 397 -7.72 18.05 29.40
N ASP A 398 -7.18 18.89 30.29
CA ASP A 398 -7.97 19.89 31.00
C ASP A 398 -8.39 21.01 30.06
N ILE A 399 -9.67 21.04 29.72
CA ILE A 399 -10.20 21.93 28.69
C ILE A 399 -10.39 23.33 29.26
N ARG A 400 -9.64 24.28 28.68
CA ARG A 400 -9.95 25.70 28.78
C ARG A 400 -11.01 26.06 27.76
N ALA A 401 -11.85 27.05 28.07
CA ALA A 401 -12.88 27.56 27.16
C ALA A 401 -12.32 27.99 25.78
N SER A 402 -11.05 28.40 25.73
CA SER A 402 -10.34 28.69 24.49
C SER A 402 -10.17 27.47 23.57
N HIS A 403 -9.96 26.26 24.10
CA HIS A 403 -9.85 25.05 23.28
C HIS A 403 -11.18 24.74 22.58
N PHE A 404 -12.30 24.91 23.29
CA PHE A 404 -13.62 24.75 22.70
C PHE A 404 -13.89 25.83 21.63
N ALA A 405 -13.50 27.08 21.89
CA ALA A 405 -13.63 28.16 20.92
C ALA A 405 -12.82 27.90 19.63
N PHE A 406 -11.57 27.42 19.74
CA PHE A 406 -10.76 27.05 18.58
C PHE A 406 -11.34 25.83 17.83
N PHE A 407 -11.86 24.85 18.57
CA PHE A 407 -12.53 23.69 17.98
C PHE A 407 -13.77 24.09 17.17
N LEU A 408 -14.60 24.98 17.72
CA LEU A 408 -15.73 25.55 17.00
C LEU A 408 -15.28 26.39 15.80
N ALA A 409 -14.25 27.21 15.94
CA ALA A 409 -13.76 28.08 14.87
C ALA A 409 -13.24 27.32 13.63
N LEU A 410 -12.81 26.06 13.77
CA LEU A 410 -12.47 25.20 12.64
C LEU A 410 -13.68 24.42 12.07
N SER A 411 -14.80 24.38 12.80
CA SER A 411 -16.02 23.67 12.42
C SER A 411 -17.05 24.58 11.72
N PHE A 412 -16.80 25.88 11.64
CA PHE A 412 -17.63 26.91 10.99
C PHE A 412 -16.79 27.70 9.99
#